data_AF-A0A1V5P4G4-F1
#
_entry.id   AF-A0A1V5P4G4-F1
#
_cell.length_a   1.000
_cell.length_b   1.000
_cell.length_c   1.000
_cell.angle_alpha   90.00
_cell.angle_beta   90.00
_cell.angle_gamma   90.00
#
_symmetry.space_group_name_H-M   'P 1'
#
loop_
_entity.id
_entity.type
_entity.pdbx_description
1 polymer ?
#
loop_
_entity_poly.entity_id
_entity_poly.type
_entity_poly.pdbx_seq_one_letter_code
_entity_poly.pdbx_strand_id
1 'polypeptide(L)'
;MVYMLGYGVPPSSNTFRWCTDKIKIQPMMTVLDDLRDQNGKILMLTGVRVGESAARDQRIAVSCSVNGGECGQGWFQVSTPDSVADTLAPLLHWRVCHVYDWLYYDPLGHGYDVPGIATVYGEDEVRTGCVGCPLASRDVALERVVRDPEWAQLMPLLELKPLWRELKQPKWRKRKVAAEKRQDGQWSRNVQRMGPLTMEARAYGLEKVLDIQRRVGVMSLVDDSEEAVIKEMWARDMWPRKWSAMDADADAPLELALRVTDDGRLATQAVLVR
;
A
#
# COMPACT_ATOMS: atom_id res chain seq x y z
N MET A 1 -8.50 -8.46 2.17
CA MET A 1 -9.00 -7.74 0.95
C MET A 1 -10.29 -6.93 1.15
N VAL A 2 -10.95 -7.07 2.30
CA VAL A 2 -12.27 -6.49 2.64
C VAL A 2 -12.42 -5.00 2.36
N TYR A 3 -11.41 -4.19 2.69
CA TYR A 3 -11.50 -2.72 2.53
C TYR A 3 -11.60 -2.27 1.05
N MET A 4 -10.99 -3.02 0.14
CA MET A 4 -11.01 -2.70 -1.29
C MET A 4 -12.19 -3.35 -1.99
N LEU A 5 -12.34 -4.66 -1.85
CA LEU A 5 -13.36 -5.42 -2.59
C LEU A 5 -14.71 -5.46 -1.88
N GLY A 6 -14.77 -5.37 -0.55
CA GLY A 6 -16.02 -5.22 0.20
C GLY A 6 -16.49 -3.76 0.19
N TYR A 7 -15.73 -2.90 0.85
CA TYR A 7 -16.10 -1.49 1.06
C TYR A 7 -15.90 -0.59 -0.17
N GLY A 8 -15.14 -1.03 -1.18
CA GLY A 8 -15.01 -0.32 -2.47
C GLY A 8 -13.91 0.73 -2.56
N VAL A 9 -12.98 0.80 -1.60
CA VAL A 9 -11.87 1.76 -1.70
C VAL A 9 -10.96 1.32 -2.85
N PRO A 10 -10.57 2.21 -3.78
CA PRO A 10 -9.80 1.81 -4.95
C PRO A 10 -8.39 1.34 -4.57
N PRO A 11 -7.72 0.53 -5.42
CA PRO A 11 -6.33 0.15 -5.18
C PRO A 11 -5.45 1.39 -4.99
N SER A 12 -4.55 1.34 -3.99
CA SER A 12 -3.71 2.49 -3.61
C SER A 12 -2.90 3.05 -4.80
N SER A 13 -2.69 4.37 -4.80
CA SER A 13 -1.83 5.10 -5.73
C SER A 13 -0.81 5.95 -4.97
N ASN A 14 0.15 6.56 -5.67
CA ASN A 14 1.13 7.45 -5.03
C ASN A 14 0.49 8.68 -4.38
N THR A 15 -0.66 9.13 -4.89
CA THR A 15 -1.41 10.28 -4.35
C THR A 15 -2.50 9.88 -3.36
N PHE A 16 -2.89 8.60 -3.33
CA PHE A 16 -3.92 8.07 -2.44
C PHE A 16 -3.47 6.70 -1.88
N ARG A 17 -2.60 6.76 -0.88
CA ARG A 17 -1.92 5.59 -0.29
C ARG A 17 -2.51 5.22 1.07
N TRP A 18 -3.67 4.57 1.05
CA TRP A 18 -4.34 4.13 2.29
C TRP A 18 -3.68 2.88 2.90
N CYS A 19 -3.04 2.03 2.09
CA CYS A 19 -2.56 0.72 2.52
C CYS A 19 -1.44 0.80 3.58
N THR A 20 -0.53 1.78 3.48
CA THR A 20 0.56 1.89 4.46
C THR A 20 0.02 2.24 5.85
N ASP A 21 -0.88 3.21 5.94
CA ASP A 21 -1.49 3.59 7.21
C ASP A 21 -2.27 2.43 7.82
N LYS A 22 -3.23 1.88 7.06
CA LYS A 22 -4.19 0.89 7.57
C LYS A 22 -3.62 -0.51 7.78
N ILE A 23 -2.70 -0.95 6.92
CA ILE A 23 -2.20 -2.33 6.94
C ILE A 23 -0.85 -2.44 7.67
N LYS A 24 -0.07 -1.36 7.75
CA LYS A 24 1.28 -1.41 8.35
C LYS A 24 1.42 -0.57 9.60
N ILE A 25 1.09 0.73 9.54
CA ILE A 25 1.38 1.65 10.64
C ILE A 25 0.42 1.43 11.80
N GLN A 26 -0.89 1.56 11.59
CA GLN A 26 -1.86 1.48 12.68
C GLN A 26 -1.82 0.14 13.45
N PRO A 27 -1.72 -1.03 12.79
CA PRO A 27 -1.60 -2.30 13.51
C PRO A 27 -0.32 -2.39 14.34
N MET A 28 0.81 -1.94 13.79
CA MET A 28 2.08 -1.91 14.53
C MET A 28 1.99 -0.97 15.74
N MET A 29 1.43 0.22 15.58
CA MET A 29 1.28 1.18 16.69
C MET A 29 0.43 0.60 17.82
N THR A 30 -0.69 -0.06 17.49
CA THR A 30 -1.57 -0.69 18.49
C THR A 30 -0.79 -1.70 19.34
N VAL A 31 0.00 -2.57 18.71
CA VAL A 31 0.82 -3.57 19.42
C VAL A 31 1.92 -2.91 20.25
N LEU A 32 2.56 -1.86 19.72
CA LEU A 32 3.62 -1.15 20.45
C LEU A 32 3.06 -0.40 21.67
N ASP A 33 1.86 0.17 21.56
CA ASP A 33 1.15 0.83 22.67
C ASP A 33 0.85 -0.20 23.77
N ASP A 34 0.28 -1.35 23.43
CA ASP A 34 0.00 -2.42 24.38
C ASP A 34 1.26 -2.93 25.11
N LEU A 35 2.38 -3.04 24.39
CA LEU A 35 3.68 -3.43 24.97
C LEU A 35 4.23 -2.35 25.90
N ARG A 36 4.08 -1.08 25.54
CA ARG A 36 4.52 0.03 26.38
C ARG A 36 3.74 0.11 27.68
N ASP A 37 2.43 -0.10 27.63
CA ASP A 37 1.58 -0.09 28.82
C ASP A 37 1.99 -1.17 29.84
N GLN A 38 2.53 -2.28 29.36
CA GLN A 38 3.00 -3.39 30.20
C GLN A 38 4.44 -3.20 30.70
N ASN A 39 5.32 -2.64 29.87
CA ASN A 39 6.77 -2.72 30.07
C ASN A 39 7.46 -1.34 30.23
N GLY A 40 6.73 -0.24 30.07
CA GLY A 40 7.30 1.11 29.97
C GLY A 40 7.85 1.41 28.59
N LYS A 41 8.63 2.49 28.45
CA LYS A 41 9.16 2.93 27.14
C LYS A 41 10.07 1.85 26.53
N ILE A 42 9.82 1.49 25.27
CA ILE A 42 10.54 0.42 24.57
C ILE A 42 11.58 0.96 23.58
N LEU A 43 12.59 0.15 23.30
CA LEU A 43 13.57 0.37 22.23
C LEU A 43 13.24 -0.53 21.03
N MET A 44 12.93 0.06 19.88
CA MET A 44 12.66 -0.65 18.63
C MET A 44 13.93 -0.76 17.79
N LEU A 45 14.34 -1.99 17.46
CA LEU A 45 15.46 -2.24 16.55
C LEU A 45 14.96 -2.39 15.11
N THR A 46 15.62 -1.73 14.15
CA THR A 46 15.27 -1.80 12.72
C THR A 46 16.48 -2.14 11.87
N GLY A 47 16.23 -2.79 10.73
CA GLY A 47 17.24 -3.14 9.73
C GLY A 47 17.42 -2.08 8.62
N VAL A 48 17.12 -0.81 8.89
CA VAL A 48 17.28 0.28 7.91
C VAL A 48 18.76 0.44 7.55
N ARG A 49 19.07 0.66 6.27
CA ARG A 49 20.45 0.88 5.79
C ARG A 49 20.50 2.06 4.82
N VAL A 50 21.61 2.80 4.85
CA VAL A 50 21.94 3.79 3.81
C VAL A 50 22.37 3.04 2.54
N GLY A 51 22.01 3.60 1.39
CA GLY A 51 22.23 2.97 0.09
C GLY A 51 21.10 2.01 -0.31
N GLU A 52 19.99 1.97 0.45
CA GLU A 52 18.77 1.26 0.02
C GLU A 52 17.95 2.07 -0.98
N SER A 53 18.10 3.39 -1.10
CA SER A 53 17.63 4.22 -2.23
C SER A 53 17.94 5.68 -1.95
N ALA A 54 18.20 6.47 -2.99
CA ALA A 54 18.43 7.90 -2.86
C ALA A 54 17.33 8.64 -2.06
N ALA A 55 16.06 8.33 -2.31
CA ALA A 55 14.93 8.95 -1.59
C ALA A 55 14.83 8.50 -0.12
N ARG A 56 15.31 7.30 0.24
CA ARG A 56 15.38 6.86 1.64
C ARG A 56 16.59 7.46 2.33
N ASP A 57 17.72 7.53 1.64
CA ASP A 57 18.96 8.14 2.14
C ASP A 57 18.75 9.62 2.47
N GLN A 58 18.06 10.37 1.60
CA GLN A 58 17.65 11.75 1.88
C GLN A 58 16.79 11.86 3.14
N ARG A 59 15.83 10.94 3.34
CA ARG A 59 14.99 10.95 4.55
C ARG A 59 15.79 10.57 5.81
N ILE A 60 16.71 9.61 5.71
CA ILE A 60 17.61 9.24 6.80
C ILE A 60 18.48 10.45 7.17
N ALA A 61 19.07 11.14 6.19
CA ALA A 61 19.89 12.33 6.42
C ALA A 61 19.10 13.47 7.10
N VAL A 62 17.83 13.66 6.71
CA VAL A 62 16.96 14.71 7.26
C VAL A 62 16.33 14.35 8.62
N SER A 63 16.36 13.08 9.02
CA SER A 63 15.82 12.61 10.31
C SER A 63 16.46 13.27 11.54
N CYS A 64 17.63 13.91 11.36
CA CYS A 64 18.35 14.66 12.39
C CYS A 64 17.66 15.98 12.82
N SER A 65 16.60 16.44 12.14
CA SER A 65 15.99 17.76 12.41
C SER A 65 14.84 17.77 13.43
N VAL A 66 14.39 16.60 13.91
CA VAL A 66 13.25 16.48 14.81
C VAL A 66 13.74 16.12 16.21
N ASN A 67 13.48 16.99 17.20
CA ASN A 67 13.70 16.78 18.64
C ASN A 67 15.15 16.58 19.13
N GLY A 68 16.12 17.32 18.56
CA GLY A 68 17.45 17.45 19.17
C GLY A 68 18.38 16.25 18.98
N GLY A 69 18.11 15.38 18.00
CA GLY A 69 19.08 14.39 17.54
C GLY A 69 20.34 15.09 17.00
N GLU A 70 21.50 14.73 17.53
CA GLU A 70 22.79 15.22 17.03
C GLU A 70 22.94 14.83 15.55
N CYS A 71 23.32 15.80 14.71
CA CYS A 71 23.46 15.58 13.29
C CYS A 71 24.49 14.47 13.01
N GLY A 72 24.09 13.44 12.26
CA GLY A 72 24.99 12.39 11.78
C GLY A 72 24.87 11.04 12.48
N GLN A 73 24.12 10.92 13.57
CA GLN A 73 23.97 9.65 14.32
C GLN A 73 22.69 8.89 13.95
N GLY A 74 22.22 8.94 12.69
CA GLY A 74 20.91 8.43 12.22
C GLY A 74 20.54 6.96 12.54
N TRP A 75 21.38 6.29 13.32
CA TRP A 75 21.25 5.00 13.96
C TRP A 75 20.23 5.12 15.10
N PHE A 76 20.35 6.11 15.99
CA PHE A 76 19.49 6.24 17.16
C PHE A 76 18.58 7.47 17.06
N GLN A 77 17.28 7.24 17.04
CA GLN A 77 16.24 8.25 16.94
C GLN A 77 15.48 8.29 18.25
N VAL A 78 15.82 9.28 19.07
CA VAL A 78 15.08 9.60 20.30
C VAL A 78 13.80 10.33 19.89
N SER A 79 12.67 9.73 20.22
CA SER A 79 11.37 10.35 19.99
C SER A 79 10.89 11.09 21.24
N THR A 80 9.84 11.90 21.11
CA THR A 80 9.25 12.60 22.25
C THR A 80 8.87 11.63 23.38
N PRO A 81 8.75 12.09 24.64
CA PRO A 81 8.30 11.24 25.74
C PRO A 81 6.94 10.58 25.49
N ASP A 82 6.07 11.22 24.71
CA ASP A 82 4.77 10.69 24.31
C ASP A 82 4.87 9.61 23.22
N SER A 83 6.01 9.52 22.51
CA SER A 83 6.25 8.46 21.53
C SER A 83 6.35 7.09 22.20
N VAL A 84 5.83 6.10 21.50
CA VAL A 84 5.74 4.71 21.98
C VAL A 84 7.12 4.08 22.15
N ALA A 85 8.04 4.38 21.23
CA ALA A 85 9.37 3.80 21.20
C ALA A 85 10.42 4.82 20.77
N ASP A 86 11.66 4.59 21.25
CA ASP A 86 12.85 5.08 20.56
C ASP A 86 13.28 4.05 19.52
N THR A 87 13.93 4.49 18.43
CA THR A 87 14.33 3.60 17.34
C THR A 87 15.84 3.53 17.20
N LEU A 88 16.40 2.33 17.10
CA LEU A 88 17.80 2.09 16.78
C LEU A 88 17.92 1.30 15.45
N ALA A 89 18.84 1.70 14.58
CA ALA A 89 19.17 1.04 13.32
C ALA A 89 20.64 0.57 13.33
N PRO A 90 20.96 -0.60 13.93
CA PRO A 90 22.34 -1.06 14.09
C PRO A 90 23.06 -1.31 12.76
N LEU A 91 22.30 -1.62 11.71
CA LEU A 91 22.82 -1.96 10.40
C LEU A 91 22.96 -0.75 9.47
N LEU A 92 22.81 0.49 9.97
CA LEU A 92 22.63 1.66 9.11
C LEU A 92 23.70 1.80 8.02
N HIS A 93 24.98 1.55 8.35
CA HIS A 93 26.08 1.64 7.38
C HIS A 93 26.53 0.30 6.82
N TRP A 94 25.80 -0.78 7.09
CA TRP A 94 26.11 -2.06 6.49
C TRP A 94 25.79 -2.04 5.01
N ARG A 95 26.78 -2.40 4.20
CA ARG A 95 26.55 -2.73 2.79
C ARG A 95 25.82 -4.05 2.70
N VAL A 96 25.10 -4.25 1.59
CA VAL A 96 24.35 -5.50 1.36
C VAL A 96 25.26 -6.73 1.38
N CYS A 97 26.51 -6.63 0.90
CA CYS A 97 27.48 -7.71 0.96
C CYS A 97 27.81 -8.11 2.40
N HIS A 98 28.01 -7.16 3.32
CA HIS A 98 28.30 -7.48 4.72
C HIS A 98 27.12 -8.17 5.40
N VAL A 99 25.88 -7.84 5.00
CA VAL A 99 24.69 -8.55 5.49
C VAL A 99 24.71 -10.00 5.02
N TYR A 100 24.98 -10.25 3.74
CA TYR A 100 25.07 -11.61 3.22
C TYR A 100 26.26 -12.37 3.80
N ASP A 101 27.44 -11.77 3.91
CA ASP A 101 28.60 -12.39 4.55
C ASP A 101 28.25 -12.83 5.98
N TRP A 102 27.65 -11.93 6.76
CA TRP A 102 27.21 -12.27 8.11
C TRP A 102 26.19 -13.40 8.13
N LEU A 103 25.19 -13.39 7.23
CA LEU A 103 24.21 -14.46 7.13
C LEU A 103 24.85 -15.81 6.73
N TYR A 104 25.76 -15.83 5.77
CA TYR A 104 26.43 -17.06 5.34
C TYR A 104 27.33 -17.67 6.42
N TYR A 105 27.95 -16.82 7.25
CA TYR A 105 28.91 -17.24 8.26
C TYR A 105 28.36 -17.18 9.69
N ASP A 106 27.05 -16.94 9.88
CA ASP A 106 26.45 -16.78 11.20
C ASP A 106 26.66 -18.05 12.04
N PRO A 107 27.49 -17.99 13.10
CA PRO A 107 27.81 -19.14 13.92
C PRO A 107 26.63 -19.58 14.80
N LEU A 108 25.59 -18.74 14.94
CA LEU A 108 24.41 -19.02 15.78
C LEU A 108 23.31 -19.77 15.03
N GLY A 109 23.40 -19.86 13.69
CA GLY A 109 22.46 -20.58 12.85
C GLY A 109 21.07 -19.92 12.83
N HIS A 110 20.86 -18.99 11.90
CA HIS A 110 19.57 -18.29 11.74
C HIS A 110 18.43 -19.17 11.15
N GLY A 111 18.71 -20.40 10.71
CA GLY A 111 17.68 -21.35 10.25
C GLY A 111 16.96 -21.01 8.94
N TYR A 112 17.55 -20.12 8.12
CA TYR A 112 16.99 -19.69 6.83
C TYR A 112 17.83 -20.25 5.68
N ASP A 113 17.20 -20.55 4.55
CA ASP A 113 17.89 -20.89 3.29
C ASP A 113 18.45 -19.61 2.65
N VAL A 114 19.57 -19.11 3.18
CA VAL A 114 20.25 -17.92 2.66
C VAL A 114 20.69 -18.09 1.21
N PRO A 115 21.26 -19.25 0.77
CA PRO A 115 21.53 -19.49 -0.64
C PRO A 115 20.29 -19.31 -1.54
N GLY A 116 19.15 -19.93 -1.21
CA GLY A 116 17.92 -19.79 -1.99
C GLY A 116 17.39 -18.35 -2.03
N ILE A 117 17.43 -17.64 -0.89
CA ILE A 117 17.07 -16.22 -0.83
C ILE A 117 18.00 -15.38 -1.71
N ALA A 118 19.32 -15.64 -1.64
CA ALA A 118 20.31 -14.93 -2.45
C ALA A 118 20.10 -15.16 -3.95
N THR A 119 19.67 -16.36 -4.37
CA THR A 119 19.29 -16.64 -5.76
C THR A 119 18.12 -15.76 -6.24
N VAL A 120 17.13 -15.52 -5.38
CA VAL A 120 16.00 -14.63 -5.69
C VAL A 120 16.46 -13.17 -5.76
N TYR A 121 17.28 -12.73 -4.81
CA TYR A 121 17.78 -11.35 -4.77
C TYR A 121 18.78 -11.05 -5.90
N GLY A 122 19.60 -12.03 -6.28
CA GLY A 122 20.58 -11.95 -7.38
C GLY A 122 21.48 -10.71 -7.30
N GLU A 123 21.91 -10.22 -8.47
CA GLU A 123 22.79 -9.04 -8.58
C GLU A 123 22.03 -7.71 -8.71
N ASP A 124 20.71 -7.76 -8.96
CA ASP A 124 19.87 -6.56 -9.10
C ASP A 124 19.32 -6.09 -7.75
N GLU A 125 18.84 -4.85 -7.72
CA GLU A 125 18.14 -4.29 -6.56
C GLU A 125 16.72 -4.87 -6.41
N VAL A 126 16.64 -6.16 -6.04
CA VAL A 126 15.38 -6.82 -5.70
C VAL A 126 14.92 -6.39 -4.31
N ARG A 127 13.64 -6.05 -4.20
CA ARG A 127 13.00 -5.74 -2.94
C ARG A 127 11.80 -6.62 -2.74
N THR A 128 11.68 -7.14 -1.54
CA THR A 128 10.52 -7.88 -1.07
C THR A 128 9.52 -6.91 -0.45
N GLY A 129 8.24 -7.26 -0.54
CA GLY A 129 7.15 -6.44 -0.05
C GLY A 129 5.84 -7.23 -0.09
N CYS A 130 4.73 -6.52 0.01
CA CYS A 130 3.42 -7.15 -0.08
C CYS A 130 3.22 -7.75 -1.48
N VAL A 131 2.78 -9.01 -1.52
CA VAL A 131 2.33 -9.67 -2.75
C VAL A 131 1.25 -8.81 -3.41
N GLY A 132 1.45 -8.47 -4.68
CA GLY A 132 0.50 -7.63 -5.42
C GLY A 132 0.44 -6.17 -4.97
N CYS A 133 1.52 -5.58 -4.43
CA CYS A 133 1.53 -4.15 -4.11
C CYS A 133 1.13 -3.27 -5.33
N PRO A 134 0.06 -2.45 -5.25
CA PRO A 134 -0.49 -1.71 -6.39
C PRO A 134 0.32 -0.47 -6.78
N LEU A 135 1.39 -0.16 -6.03
CA LEU A 135 2.32 0.95 -6.28
C LEU A 135 3.54 0.52 -7.09
N ALA A 136 3.89 -0.76 -7.03
CA ALA A 136 5.02 -1.30 -7.77
C ALA A 136 4.54 -1.76 -9.15
N SER A 137 5.24 -1.35 -10.20
CA SER A 137 4.91 -1.70 -11.59
C SER A 137 5.09 -3.21 -11.84
N ARG A 138 6.16 -3.79 -11.29
CA ARG A 138 6.56 -5.21 -11.42
C ARG A 138 6.79 -5.85 -10.05
N ASP A 139 6.86 -7.19 -10.03
CA ASP A 139 7.25 -7.99 -8.87
C ASP A 139 8.53 -8.75 -9.20
N VAL A 140 9.69 -8.08 -9.17
CA VAL A 140 10.94 -8.72 -9.63
C VAL A 140 11.30 -9.95 -8.79
N ALA A 141 10.99 -9.91 -7.49
CA ALA A 141 11.20 -11.06 -6.60
C ALA A 141 10.33 -12.25 -7.04
N LEU A 142 9.01 -12.07 -7.15
CA LEU A 142 8.12 -13.15 -7.56
C LEU A 142 8.41 -13.64 -8.98
N GLU A 143 8.71 -12.74 -9.93
CA GLU A 143 9.10 -13.10 -11.31
C GLU A 143 10.34 -13.99 -11.38
N ARG A 144 11.21 -13.95 -10.36
CA ARG A 144 12.38 -14.85 -10.25
C ARG A 144 12.02 -16.13 -9.53
N VAL A 145 11.29 -16.02 -8.41
CA VAL A 145 10.81 -17.19 -7.64
C VAL A 145 10.10 -18.18 -8.55
N VAL A 146 9.16 -17.73 -9.38
CA VAL A 146 8.34 -18.62 -10.23
C VAL A 146 9.08 -19.27 -11.40
N ARG A 147 10.35 -18.91 -11.62
CA ARG A 147 11.21 -19.58 -12.61
C ARG A 147 11.76 -20.89 -12.09
N ASP A 148 11.86 -21.01 -10.77
CA ASP A 148 12.18 -22.27 -10.13
C ASP A 148 10.97 -23.21 -10.25
N PRO A 149 11.14 -24.42 -10.80
CA PRO A 149 10.07 -25.42 -10.89
C PRO A 149 9.40 -25.73 -9.54
N GLU A 150 10.13 -25.62 -8.43
CA GLU A 150 9.59 -25.83 -7.08
C GLU A 150 8.51 -24.81 -6.71
N TRP A 151 8.58 -23.61 -7.28
CA TRP A 151 7.72 -22.47 -6.95
C TRP A 151 6.85 -22.02 -8.13
N ALA A 152 6.83 -22.77 -9.23
CA ALA A 152 6.09 -22.43 -10.45
C ALA A 152 4.57 -22.27 -10.21
N GLN A 153 4.01 -22.96 -9.21
CA GLN A 153 2.61 -22.82 -8.77
C GLN A 153 2.25 -21.41 -8.29
N LEU A 154 3.24 -20.58 -7.91
CA LEU A 154 3.01 -19.20 -7.48
C LEU A 154 2.81 -18.22 -8.65
N MET A 155 3.02 -18.67 -9.90
CA MET A 155 2.92 -17.85 -11.12
C MET A 155 1.61 -17.05 -11.25
N PRO A 156 0.42 -17.57 -10.89
CA PRO A 156 -0.82 -16.80 -10.96
C PRO A 156 -0.81 -15.49 -10.14
N LEU A 157 0.02 -15.39 -9.08
CA LEU A 157 0.14 -14.16 -8.28
C LEU A 157 0.62 -12.96 -9.09
N LEU A 158 1.29 -13.18 -10.23
CA LEU A 158 1.71 -12.11 -11.14
C LEU A 158 0.53 -11.36 -11.77
N GLU A 159 -0.68 -11.94 -11.76
CA GLU A 159 -1.90 -11.34 -12.30
C GLU A 159 -2.53 -10.29 -11.39
N LEU A 160 -2.16 -10.25 -10.10
CA LEU A 160 -2.71 -9.29 -9.13
C LEU A 160 -2.41 -7.83 -9.52
N LYS A 161 -1.18 -7.53 -9.94
CA LYS A 161 -0.80 -6.15 -10.31
C LYS A 161 -1.54 -5.67 -11.57
N PRO A 162 -1.62 -6.45 -12.67
CA PRO A 162 -2.51 -6.14 -13.79
C PRO A 162 -3.96 -5.88 -13.37
N LEU A 163 -4.53 -6.73 -12.50
CA LEU A 163 -5.88 -6.55 -11.98
C LEU A 163 -6.02 -5.20 -11.25
N TRP A 164 -5.07 -4.82 -10.39
CA TRP A 164 -5.11 -3.52 -9.72
C TRP A 164 -4.98 -2.34 -10.67
N ARG A 165 -4.22 -2.46 -11.75
CA ARG A 165 -4.15 -1.44 -12.80
C ARG A 165 -5.48 -1.34 -13.54
N GLU A 166 -6.10 -2.47 -13.81
CA GLU A 166 -7.41 -2.52 -14.45
C GLU A 166 -8.47 -1.83 -13.58
N LEU A 167 -8.61 -2.23 -12.31
CA LEU A 167 -9.60 -1.67 -11.37
C LEU A 167 -9.41 -0.17 -11.09
N LYS A 168 -8.28 0.43 -11.50
CA LYS A 168 -8.08 1.89 -11.43
C LYS A 168 -8.72 2.65 -12.59
N GLN A 169 -9.08 1.98 -13.69
CA GLN A 169 -9.64 2.59 -14.89
C GLN A 169 -11.06 3.15 -14.67
N PRO A 170 -11.48 4.18 -15.42
CA PRO A 170 -12.79 4.82 -15.25
C PRO A 170 -13.98 3.86 -15.27
N LYS A 171 -13.97 2.85 -16.16
CA LYS A 171 -15.05 1.84 -16.26
C LYS A 171 -15.36 1.10 -14.95
N TRP A 172 -14.40 1.04 -14.04
CA TRP A 172 -14.53 0.33 -12.77
C TRP A 172 -14.75 1.26 -11.58
N ARG A 173 -14.94 2.56 -11.82
CA ARG A 173 -14.89 3.59 -10.79
C ARG A 173 -16.14 4.45 -10.81
N LYS A 174 -16.58 4.89 -9.64
CA LYS A 174 -17.55 5.98 -9.50
C LYS A 174 -16.87 7.34 -9.70
N ARG A 175 -17.66 8.38 -9.98
CA ARG A 175 -17.20 9.77 -10.11
C ARG A 175 -18.24 10.73 -9.54
N LYS A 176 -17.78 11.84 -8.96
CA LYS A 176 -18.65 12.98 -8.64
C LYS A 176 -18.92 13.79 -9.90
N VAL A 177 -20.19 14.06 -10.18
CA VAL A 177 -20.60 14.91 -11.32
C VAL A 177 -20.85 16.36 -10.89
N ALA A 178 -21.25 16.56 -9.64
CA ALA A 178 -21.53 17.86 -9.05
C ALA A 178 -20.37 18.37 -8.18
N ALA A 179 -20.30 19.69 -8.03
CA ALA A 179 -19.33 20.32 -7.16
C ALA A 179 -19.68 20.16 -5.69
N GLU A 180 -18.69 19.80 -4.88
CA GLU A 180 -18.82 19.68 -3.43
C GLU A 180 -17.97 20.75 -2.73
N LYS A 181 -18.54 21.35 -1.69
CA LYS A 181 -17.79 22.22 -0.76
C LYS A 181 -17.10 21.37 0.31
N ARG A 182 -15.95 21.85 0.74
CA ARG A 182 -15.20 21.36 1.90
C ARG A 182 -15.82 21.90 3.20
N GLN A 183 -15.33 21.40 4.34
CA GLN A 183 -15.79 21.84 5.66
C GLN A 183 -15.52 23.33 5.93
N ASP A 184 -14.48 23.89 5.30
CA ASP A 184 -14.13 25.31 5.34
C ASP A 184 -15.03 26.20 4.44
N GLY A 185 -16.02 25.62 3.76
CA GLY A 185 -16.92 26.32 2.84
C GLY A 185 -16.36 26.57 1.44
N GLN A 186 -15.08 26.26 1.18
CA GLN A 186 -14.45 26.41 -0.13
C GLN A 186 -14.79 25.23 -1.06
N TRP A 187 -14.72 25.44 -2.38
CA TRP A 187 -14.91 24.37 -3.36
C TRP A 187 -13.77 23.34 -3.29
N SER A 188 -14.10 22.05 -3.45
CA SER A 188 -13.08 21.02 -3.62
C SER A 188 -12.31 21.25 -4.92
N ARG A 189 -10.98 21.39 -4.84
CA ARG A 189 -10.10 21.54 -6.02
C ARG A 189 -10.33 20.46 -7.08
N ASN A 190 -10.56 19.21 -6.66
CA ASN A 190 -10.93 18.11 -7.55
C ASN A 190 -12.44 17.91 -7.52
N VAL A 191 -13.15 18.75 -8.27
CA VAL A 191 -14.61 18.83 -8.31
C VAL A 191 -15.22 17.51 -8.77
N GLN A 192 -14.75 17.00 -9.91
CA GLN A 192 -15.27 15.77 -10.54
C GLN A 192 -14.31 14.60 -10.36
N ARG A 193 -13.85 14.38 -9.12
CA ARG A 193 -12.88 13.32 -8.80
C ARG A 193 -13.45 11.92 -9.04
N MET A 194 -12.59 11.01 -9.47
CA MET A 194 -12.86 9.57 -9.44
C MET A 194 -12.83 9.06 -7.99
N GLY A 195 -13.74 8.14 -7.70
CA GLY A 195 -14.12 7.71 -6.36
C GLY A 195 -13.92 6.22 -6.11
N PRO A 196 -14.81 5.53 -5.39
CA PRO A 196 -14.72 4.11 -5.11
C PRO A 196 -14.87 3.23 -6.36
N LEU A 197 -14.63 1.94 -6.18
CA LEU A 197 -14.98 0.90 -7.13
C LEU A 197 -16.51 0.76 -7.21
N THR A 198 -17.01 0.53 -8.42
CA THR A 198 -18.41 0.11 -8.64
C THR A 198 -18.67 -1.25 -8.00
N MET A 199 -19.94 -1.63 -7.77
CA MET A 199 -20.25 -2.95 -7.21
C MET A 199 -19.84 -4.07 -8.17
N GLU A 200 -20.00 -3.85 -9.47
CA GLU A 200 -19.53 -4.76 -10.52
C GLU A 200 -18.00 -4.95 -10.46
N ALA A 201 -17.24 -3.86 -10.33
CA ALA A 201 -15.79 -3.91 -10.20
C ALA A 201 -15.34 -4.70 -8.96
N ARG A 202 -16.08 -4.57 -7.86
CA ARG A 202 -15.83 -5.32 -6.62
C ARG A 202 -16.06 -6.81 -6.81
N ALA A 203 -17.17 -7.20 -7.43
CA ALA A 203 -17.51 -8.58 -7.73
C ALA A 203 -16.47 -9.22 -8.68
N TYR A 204 -16.18 -8.54 -9.80
CA TYR A 204 -15.14 -8.96 -10.75
C TYR A 204 -13.77 -9.10 -10.10
N GLY A 205 -13.37 -8.12 -9.29
CA GLY A 205 -12.10 -8.15 -8.56
C GLY A 205 -12.01 -9.32 -7.59
N LEU A 206 -13.08 -9.61 -6.84
CA LEU A 206 -13.12 -10.75 -5.93
C LEU A 206 -13.04 -12.07 -6.68
N GLU A 207 -13.81 -12.23 -7.75
CA GLU A 207 -13.80 -13.44 -8.58
C GLU A 207 -12.37 -13.74 -9.08
N LYS A 208 -11.68 -12.73 -9.61
CA LYS A 208 -10.30 -12.87 -10.10
C LYS A 208 -9.31 -13.20 -8.99
N VAL A 209 -9.45 -12.58 -7.81
CA VAL A 209 -8.57 -12.90 -6.67
C VAL A 209 -8.79 -14.34 -6.19
N LEU A 210 -10.04 -14.79 -6.07
CA LEU A 210 -10.36 -16.15 -5.68
C LEU A 210 -9.89 -17.16 -6.72
N ASP A 211 -9.96 -16.83 -8.01
CA ASP A 211 -9.40 -17.65 -9.07
C ASP A 211 -7.87 -17.80 -8.98
N ILE A 212 -7.16 -16.69 -8.79
CA ILE A 212 -5.71 -16.68 -8.56
C ILE A 212 -5.37 -17.55 -7.34
N GLN A 213 -6.08 -17.37 -6.22
CA GLN A 213 -5.91 -18.15 -4.99
C GLN A 213 -6.11 -19.64 -5.24
N ARG A 214 -7.19 -20.05 -5.93
CA ARG A 214 -7.46 -21.46 -6.26
C ARG A 214 -6.34 -22.07 -7.11
N ARG A 215 -5.83 -21.33 -8.11
CA ARG A 215 -4.74 -21.80 -8.97
C ARG A 215 -3.40 -21.91 -8.24
N VAL A 216 -3.17 -21.06 -7.24
CA VAL A 216 -1.98 -21.14 -6.38
C VAL A 216 -2.06 -22.29 -5.38
N GLY A 217 -3.23 -22.51 -4.76
CA GLY A 217 -3.54 -23.68 -3.93
C GLY A 217 -2.82 -23.77 -2.57
N VAL A 218 -1.77 -22.98 -2.33
CA VAL A 218 -0.91 -23.07 -1.13
C VAL A 218 -1.03 -21.86 -0.18
N MET A 219 -1.86 -20.87 -0.49
CA MET A 219 -2.06 -19.69 0.35
C MET A 219 -3.47 -19.13 0.21
N SER A 220 -3.91 -18.38 1.23
CA SER A 220 -5.16 -17.62 1.22
C SER A 220 -4.88 -16.12 1.10
N LEU A 221 -5.36 -15.51 0.01
CA LEU A 221 -5.43 -14.05 -0.19
C LEU A 221 -6.73 -13.46 0.39
N VAL A 222 -7.80 -14.27 0.38
CA VAL A 222 -9.12 -14.02 0.96
C VAL A 222 -9.61 -15.32 1.58
N ASP A 223 -9.76 -15.35 2.90
CA ASP A 223 -10.38 -16.49 3.58
C ASP A 223 -11.92 -16.43 3.56
N ASP A 224 -12.57 -17.52 3.95
CA ASP A 224 -14.03 -17.64 3.95
C ASP A 224 -14.72 -16.58 4.82
N SER A 225 -14.07 -16.16 5.92
CA SER A 225 -14.60 -15.14 6.81
C SER A 225 -14.53 -13.75 6.16
N GLU A 226 -13.42 -13.42 5.51
CA GLU A 226 -13.26 -12.19 4.74
C GLU A 226 -14.22 -12.15 3.55
N GLU A 227 -14.41 -13.26 2.83
CA GLU A 227 -15.36 -13.36 1.73
C GLU A 227 -16.81 -13.15 2.21
N ALA A 228 -17.19 -13.75 3.34
CA ALA A 228 -18.50 -13.54 3.94
C ALA A 228 -18.73 -12.06 4.31
N VAL A 229 -17.75 -11.41 4.94
CA VAL A 229 -17.82 -9.98 5.28
C VAL A 229 -17.92 -9.12 4.01
N ILE A 230 -17.18 -9.45 2.95
CA ILE A 230 -17.27 -8.75 1.66
C ILE A 230 -18.69 -8.83 1.10
N LYS A 231 -19.28 -10.03 1.05
CA LYS A 231 -20.63 -10.24 0.53
C LYS A 231 -21.70 -9.57 1.42
N GLU A 232 -21.51 -9.58 2.73
CA GLU A 232 -22.39 -8.88 3.66
C GLU A 232 -22.36 -7.36 3.43
N MET A 233 -21.18 -6.77 3.22
CA MET A 233 -21.05 -5.36 2.87
C MET A 233 -21.80 -5.03 1.58
N TRP A 234 -21.75 -5.91 0.59
CA TRP A 234 -22.50 -5.73 -0.67
C TRP A 234 -24.01 -5.84 -0.47
N ALA A 235 -24.47 -6.83 0.31
CA ALA A 235 -25.88 -7.01 0.63
C ALA A 235 -26.48 -5.80 1.37
N ARG A 236 -25.65 -5.08 2.13
CA ARG A 236 -26.01 -3.84 2.84
C ARG A 236 -25.81 -2.57 2.01
N ASP A 237 -25.47 -2.69 0.72
CA ASP A 237 -25.11 -1.57 -0.17
C ASP A 237 -24.12 -0.59 0.49
N MET A 238 -23.03 -1.12 1.08
CA MET A 238 -22.05 -0.29 1.77
C MET A 238 -21.10 0.41 0.80
N TRP A 239 -20.93 1.72 1.01
CA TRP A 239 -20.04 2.57 0.22
C TRP A 239 -19.13 3.42 1.12
N PRO A 240 -17.98 3.88 0.60
CA PRO A 240 -17.15 4.83 1.32
C PRO A 240 -17.92 6.11 1.64
N ARG A 241 -17.58 6.75 2.75
CA ARG A 241 -18.27 7.97 3.21
C ARG A 241 -18.45 8.98 2.06
N LYS A 242 -19.67 9.52 1.95
CA LYS A 242 -20.12 10.43 0.89
C LYS A 242 -20.24 9.81 -0.50
N TRP A 243 -20.26 8.48 -0.61
CA TRP A 243 -20.56 7.77 -1.85
C TRP A 243 -21.77 6.86 -1.68
N SER A 244 -22.41 6.52 -2.80
CA SER A 244 -23.57 5.64 -2.87
C SER A 244 -23.69 5.00 -4.26
N ALA A 245 -24.61 4.05 -4.40
CA ALA A 245 -24.95 3.47 -5.71
C ALA A 245 -25.42 4.52 -6.73
N MET A 246 -26.00 5.64 -6.27
CA MET A 246 -26.54 6.72 -7.11
C MET A 246 -25.47 7.64 -7.70
N ASP A 247 -24.21 7.53 -7.26
CA ASP A 247 -23.12 8.27 -7.91
C ASP A 247 -22.89 7.73 -9.33
N ALA A 248 -22.55 8.64 -10.25
CA ALA A 248 -22.30 8.29 -11.64
C ALA A 248 -21.07 7.40 -11.77
N ASP A 249 -21.07 6.55 -12.80
CA ASP A 249 -19.87 5.82 -13.21
C ASP A 249 -18.90 6.76 -13.92
N ALA A 250 -17.60 6.51 -13.80
CA ALA A 250 -16.57 7.45 -14.23
C ALA A 250 -16.28 7.39 -15.74
N ASP A 251 -16.78 6.38 -16.43
CA ASP A 251 -16.81 6.23 -17.89
C ASP A 251 -18.07 6.80 -18.53
N ALA A 252 -19.09 7.15 -17.75
CA ALA A 252 -20.25 7.88 -18.25
C ALA A 252 -19.84 9.26 -18.79
N PRO A 253 -20.41 9.71 -19.93
CA PRO A 253 -20.13 11.02 -20.48
C PRO A 253 -20.57 12.12 -19.51
N LEU A 254 -19.75 13.15 -19.39
CA LEU A 254 -20.07 14.36 -18.63
C LEU A 254 -20.59 15.42 -19.61
N GLU A 255 -21.75 16.01 -19.31
CA GLU A 255 -22.26 17.15 -20.07
C GLU A 255 -21.46 18.43 -19.79
N LEU A 256 -20.96 18.57 -18.55
CA LEU A 256 -20.24 19.73 -18.07
C LEU A 256 -18.93 19.31 -17.40
N ALA A 257 -17.83 19.92 -17.81
CA ALA A 257 -16.56 19.87 -17.10
C ALA A 257 -16.54 20.99 -16.05
N LEU A 258 -16.25 20.62 -14.81
CA LEU A 258 -16.20 21.55 -13.68
C LEU A 258 -14.76 21.71 -13.19
N ARG A 259 -14.34 22.96 -12.96
CA ARG A 259 -13.03 23.27 -12.35
C ARG A 259 -13.14 24.42 -11.35
N VAL A 260 -12.26 24.43 -10.36
CA VAL A 260 -12.07 25.59 -9.47
C VAL A 260 -10.94 26.45 -10.03
N THR A 261 -11.20 27.73 -10.25
CA THR A 261 -10.20 28.71 -10.70
C THR A 261 -9.25 29.10 -9.57
N ASP A 262 -8.13 29.75 -9.90
CA ASP A 262 -7.12 30.14 -8.91
C ASP A 262 -7.66 31.13 -7.85
N ASP A 263 -8.67 31.93 -8.20
CA ASP A 263 -9.42 32.82 -7.30
C ASP A 263 -10.52 32.10 -6.50
N GLY A 264 -10.61 30.77 -6.59
CA GLY A 264 -11.51 29.94 -5.79
C GLY A 264 -12.95 29.87 -6.30
N ARG A 265 -13.25 30.36 -7.50
CA ARG A 265 -14.59 30.31 -8.11
C ARG A 265 -14.81 29.00 -8.86
N LEU A 266 -16.07 28.58 -8.96
CA LEU A 266 -16.45 27.42 -9.77
C LEU A 266 -16.63 27.89 -11.23
N ALA A 267 -15.90 27.28 -12.15
CA ALA A 267 -16.05 27.47 -13.58
C ALA A 267 -16.58 26.19 -14.23
N THR A 268 -17.48 26.38 -15.20
CA THR A 268 -18.13 25.30 -15.95
C THR A 268 -17.81 25.44 -17.44
N GLN A 269 -17.52 24.33 -18.10
CA GLN A 269 -17.32 24.28 -19.54
C GLN A 269 -18.18 23.15 -20.13
N ALA A 270 -18.98 23.46 -21.15
CA ALA A 270 -19.70 22.44 -21.89
C ALA A 270 -18.72 21.50 -22.58
N VAL A 271 -18.90 20.20 -22.37
CA VAL A 271 -18.11 19.18 -23.07
C VAL A 271 -18.87 18.84 -24.35
N LEU A 272 -18.31 19.20 -25.49
CA LEU A 272 -18.81 18.71 -26.78
C LEU A 272 -18.49 17.21 -26.86
N VAL A 273 -19.45 16.39 -26.47
CA VAL A 273 -19.41 14.94 -26.71
C VAL A 273 -19.64 14.75 -28.22
N ARG A 274 -18.58 14.42 -28.95
CA ARG A 274 -18.67 13.92 -30.33
C ARG A 274 -18.62 12.40 -30.33
#